data_AF-A0A1G8EYH7-F1
#
_entry.id   AF-A0A1G8EYH7-F1
#
_cell.length_a   1.000
_cell.length_b   1.000
_cell.length_c   1.000
_cell.angle_alpha   90.00
_cell.angle_beta   90.00
_cell.angle_gamma   90.00
#
_symmetry.space_group_name_H-M   'P 1'
#
loop_
_entity.id
_entity.type
_entity.pdbx_description
1 polymer ?
#
loop_
_entity_poly.entity_id
_entity_poly.type
_entity_poly.pdbx_seq_one_letter_code
_entity_poly.pdbx_strand_id
1 'polypeptide(L)'
;MTEPLLAHATERGRMYSRSVAEPPQVPSITTVIAQAQSSSLGGWFGYMAASALAQDPRLAASLGNAGEMRAVIQDASKAAERYRDDAAQRGTRVHSYCEQVALRALGRPDRLEDARTELTQHGEGAFAARFDEWWDLYQVKPIAPEITVWNSELGYAGTLDLVATIGGRLCIIDFKTRATDRDGMVKPLDEKVVMQLVAGMKAQESLVDPHTGSWEPWKYGSDPILLAVAVGQTEVRAHRANPEVLREHWFKFCALRRAWEAGSNAAVAGRPLLPVPPPPRTAAVGVPAAPAGSPGSVTSPSSDQASASGSGAADQVGEIGLPVSSTGS
;
A
#
# COMPACT_ATOMS: atom_id res chain seq x y z
N MET A 1 14.80 8.80 -4.46
CA MET A 1 13.89 9.95 -4.27
C MET A 1 14.31 10.62 -2.99
N THR A 2 14.57 11.93 -3.03
CA THR A 2 14.71 12.71 -1.80
C THR A 2 13.36 12.71 -1.10
N GLU A 3 13.26 12.14 0.10
CA GLU A 3 12.01 12.23 0.85
C GLU A 3 11.65 13.72 1.01
N PRO A 4 10.41 14.14 0.64
CA PRO A 4 10.01 15.53 0.78
C PRO A 4 10.20 15.97 2.23
N LEU A 5 10.91 17.08 2.45
CA LEU A 5 11.38 17.49 3.77
C LEU A 5 10.25 17.64 4.81
N LEU A 6 9.05 17.98 4.34
CA LEU A 6 7.86 18.18 5.16
C LEU A 6 6.99 16.91 5.32
N ALA A 7 7.38 15.78 4.73
CA ALA A 7 6.66 14.53 4.81
C ALA A 7 7.21 13.65 5.93
N HIS A 8 6.33 13.07 6.74
CA HIS A 8 6.69 12.28 7.91
C HIS A 8 5.92 10.96 7.93
N ALA A 9 6.61 9.85 8.17
CA ALA A 9 5.98 8.57 8.48
C ALA A 9 5.44 8.61 9.92
N THR A 10 4.15 8.33 10.10
CA THR A 10 3.48 8.30 11.41
C THR A 10 2.61 7.05 11.52
N GLU A 11 2.12 6.75 12.72
CA GLU A 11 1.13 5.68 12.94
C GLU A 11 -0.17 5.89 12.14
N ARG A 12 -0.48 7.14 11.76
CA ARG A 12 -1.66 7.51 10.97
C ARG A 12 -1.39 7.51 9.45
N GLY A 13 -0.24 6.97 9.04
CA GLY A 13 0.27 6.99 7.68
C GLY A 13 1.21 8.17 7.42
N ARG A 14 1.55 8.41 6.15
CA ARG A 14 2.38 9.56 5.76
C ARG A 14 1.60 10.85 5.97
N MET A 15 2.14 11.78 6.75
CA MET A 15 1.55 13.09 7.08
C MET A 15 2.50 14.21 6.67
N TYR A 16 1.98 15.43 6.54
CA TYR A 16 2.74 16.61 6.17
C TYR A 16 2.64 17.73 7.21
N SER A 17 3.75 18.42 7.40
CA SER A 17 3.88 19.63 8.22
C SER A 17 3.83 20.89 7.33
N ARG A 18 3.48 22.05 7.90
CA ARG A 18 3.51 23.33 7.17
C ARG A 18 4.91 23.90 7.01
N SER A 19 5.81 23.56 7.92
CA SER A 19 7.22 23.94 7.94
C SER A 19 8.03 22.88 8.67
N VAL A 20 9.36 22.93 8.59
CA VAL A 20 10.26 22.01 9.32
C VAL A 20 10.18 22.14 10.84
N ALA A 21 9.65 23.26 11.35
CA ALA A 21 9.53 23.53 12.78
C ALA A 21 8.18 23.09 13.37
N GLU A 22 7.23 22.73 12.51
CA GLU A 22 5.88 22.37 12.92
C GLU A 22 5.66 20.85 12.94
N PRO A 23 4.75 20.35 13.80
CA PRO A 23 4.38 18.94 13.79
C PRO A 23 3.58 18.58 12.53
N PRO A 24 3.50 17.28 12.17
CA PRO A 24 2.65 16.82 11.08
C PRO A 24 1.17 17.11 11.35
N GLN A 25 0.47 17.71 10.38
CA GLN A 25 -0.91 18.18 10.54
C GLN A 25 -1.90 17.41 9.67
N VAL A 26 -1.57 17.21 8.40
CA VAL A 26 -2.52 16.68 7.40
C VAL A 26 -2.02 15.39 6.75
N PRO A 27 -2.90 14.45 6.38
CA PRO A 27 -2.49 13.24 5.68
C PRO A 27 -2.00 13.55 4.27
N SER A 28 -1.11 12.69 3.77
CA SER A 28 -0.72 12.70 2.38
C SER A 28 -1.86 12.27 1.45
N ILE A 29 -1.85 12.70 0.18
CA ILE A 29 -2.78 12.21 -0.86
C ILE A 29 -2.83 10.67 -0.89
N THR A 30 -1.68 10.01 -0.84
CA THR A 30 -1.60 8.54 -0.88
C THR A 30 -2.16 7.89 0.40
N THR A 31 -1.98 8.53 1.56
CA THR A 31 -2.58 8.08 2.84
C THR A 31 -4.10 8.13 2.78
N VAL A 32 -4.67 9.17 2.17
CA VAL A 32 -6.12 9.29 1.95
C VAL A 32 -6.61 8.19 1.01
N ILE A 33 -5.95 8.01 -0.15
CA ILE A 33 -6.33 7.00 -1.14
C ILE A 33 -6.24 5.58 -0.56
N ALA A 34 -5.32 5.32 0.37
CA ALA A 34 -5.16 4.03 1.03
C ALA A 34 -6.39 3.61 1.88
N GLN A 35 -7.33 4.52 2.17
CA GLN A 35 -8.60 4.17 2.81
C GLN A 35 -9.56 3.44 1.85
N ALA A 36 -9.34 3.51 0.54
CA ALA A 36 -10.12 2.73 -0.40
C ALA A 36 -9.89 1.23 -0.13
N GLN A 37 -10.98 0.46 -0.10
CA GLN A 37 -10.87 -0.99 0.00
C GLN A 37 -10.00 -1.53 -1.14
N SER A 38 -8.86 -2.12 -0.78
CA SER A 38 -8.11 -2.94 -1.73
C SER A 38 -8.88 -4.24 -1.92
N SER A 39 -9.00 -4.71 -3.16
CA SER A 39 -9.35 -6.11 -3.41
C SER A 39 -8.48 -7.01 -2.53
N SER A 40 -9.07 -8.07 -1.96
CA SER A 40 -8.36 -9.02 -1.11
C SER A 40 -7.12 -9.55 -1.83
N LEU A 41 -5.95 -9.07 -1.40
CA LEU A 41 -4.65 -9.57 -1.87
C LEU A 41 -4.36 -10.97 -1.31
N GLY A 42 -5.25 -11.56 -0.49
CA GLY A 42 -5.04 -12.83 0.20
C GLY A 42 -4.65 -13.98 -0.74
N GLY A 43 -5.30 -14.08 -1.91
CA GLY A 43 -4.95 -15.09 -2.90
C GLY A 43 -3.52 -14.95 -3.44
N TRP A 44 -3.08 -13.71 -3.66
CA TRP A 44 -1.72 -13.42 -4.12
C TRP A 44 -0.66 -13.69 -3.03
N PHE A 45 -0.94 -13.32 -1.77
CA PHE A 45 -0.08 -13.66 -0.63
C PHE A 45 0.13 -15.17 -0.50
N GLY A 46 -0.95 -15.95 -0.59
CA GLY A 46 -0.88 -17.41 -0.54
C GLY A 46 -0.06 -17.99 -1.70
N TYR A 47 -0.29 -17.51 -2.93
CA TYR A 47 0.48 -17.93 -4.10
C TYR A 47 1.99 -17.63 -3.97
N MET A 48 2.36 -16.42 -3.52
CA MET A 48 3.76 -16.03 -3.32
C MET A 48 4.46 -16.90 -2.28
N ALA A 49 3.79 -17.17 -1.16
CA ALA A 49 4.34 -18.03 -0.11
C ALA A 49 4.51 -19.48 -0.59
N ALA A 50 3.50 -20.05 -1.26
CA ALA A 50 3.57 -21.40 -1.80
C ALA A 50 4.65 -21.54 -2.88
N SER A 51 4.76 -20.54 -3.77
CA SER A 51 5.78 -20.53 -4.83
C SER A 51 7.20 -20.44 -4.25
N ALA A 52 7.41 -19.57 -3.26
CA ALA A 52 8.71 -19.43 -2.59
C ALA A 52 9.10 -20.73 -1.86
N LEU A 53 8.15 -21.37 -1.17
CA LEU A 53 8.37 -22.65 -0.50
C LEU A 53 8.76 -23.73 -1.51
N ALA A 54 8.04 -23.84 -2.63
CA ALA A 54 8.29 -24.84 -3.67
C ALA A 54 9.66 -24.70 -4.35
N GLN A 55 10.25 -23.50 -4.30
CA GLN A 55 11.56 -23.19 -4.89
C GLN A 55 12.70 -23.19 -3.86
N ASP A 56 12.42 -23.36 -2.56
CA ASP A 56 13.44 -23.32 -1.52
C ASP A 56 14.28 -24.62 -1.54
N PRO A 57 15.61 -24.55 -1.77
CA PRO A 57 16.47 -25.73 -1.85
C PRO A 57 16.54 -26.52 -0.54
N ARG A 58 16.20 -25.89 0.60
CA ARG A 58 16.17 -26.54 1.92
C ARG A 58 14.95 -27.45 2.08
N LEU A 59 13.90 -27.26 1.28
CA LEU A 59 12.62 -27.96 1.44
C LEU A 59 12.78 -29.48 1.52
N ALA A 60 13.54 -30.06 0.60
CA ALA A 60 13.76 -31.51 0.55
C ALA A 60 14.52 -32.04 1.78
N ALA A 61 15.51 -31.28 2.27
CA ALA A 61 16.30 -31.64 3.45
C ALA A 61 15.50 -31.50 4.75
N SER A 62 14.53 -30.58 4.79
CA SER A 62 13.67 -30.36 5.95
C SER A 62 12.58 -31.42 6.13
N LEU A 63 12.43 -32.36 5.18
CA LEU A 63 11.46 -33.45 5.30
C LEU A 63 11.83 -34.35 6.49
N GLY A 64 10.90 -34.53 7.41
CA GLY A 64 11.10 -35.31 8.64
C GLY A 64 11.66 -34.51 9.83
N ASN A 65 12.07 -33.25 9.63
CA ASN A 65 12.46 -32.34 10.71
C ASN A 65 11.43 -31.22 10.88
N ALA A 66 10.56 -31.34 11.89
CA ALA A 66 9.49 -30.38 12.13
C ALA A 66 10.00 -28.97 12.49
N GLY A 67 11.20 -28.85 13.07
CA GLY A 67 11.81 -27.54 13.38
C GLY A 67 12.24 -26.82 12.10
N GLU A 68 12.99 -27.51 11.25
CA GLU A 68 13.47 -26.97 9.98
C GLU A 68 12.31 -26.67 9.02
N MET A 69 11.31 -27.55 8.93
CA MET A 69 10.12 -27.33 8.11
C MET A 69 9.39 -26.04 8.51
N ARG A 70 9.22 -25.78 9.82
CA ARG A 70 8.61 -24.52 10.29
C ARG A 70 9.43 -23.30 9.90
N ALA A 71 10.76 -23.37 9.97
CA ALA A 71 11.64 -22.28 9.59
C ALA A 71 11.50 -21.94 8.09
N VAL A 72 11.52 -22.95 7.22
CA VAL A 72 11.34 -22.76 5.76
C VAL A 72 9.95 -22.18 5.44
N ILE A 73 8.89 -22.65 6.10
CA ILE A 73 7.54 -22.10 5.93
C ILE A 73 7.49 -20.62 6.38
N GLN A 74 8.11 -20.29 7.51
CA GLN A 74 8.14 -18.92 8.03
C GLN A 74 8.95 -17.97 7.11
N ASP A 75 10.02 -18.46 6.48
CA ASP A 75 10.76 -17.68 5.50
C ASP A 75 9.95 -17.48 4.22
N ALA A 76 9.25 -18.50 3.76
CA ALA A 76 8.41 -18.46 2.57
C ALA A 76 7.18 -17.54 2.76
N SER A 77 6.57 -17.50 3.95
CA SER A 77 5.42 -16.64 4.23
C SER A 77 5.73 -15.14 4.09
N LYS A 78 6.99 -14.76 4.28
CA LYS A 78 7.49 -13.38 4.09
C LYS A 78 7.82 -13.03 2.63
N ALA A 79 7.66 -13.96 1.68
CA ALA A 79 8.05 -13.73 0.28
C ALA A 79 7.28 -12.58 -0.39
N ALA A 80 5.99 -12.46 -0.07
CA ALA A 80 5.15 -11.39 -0.60
C ALA A 80 5.56 -10.00 -0.04
N GLU A 81 5.98 -9.93 1.22
CA GLU A 81 6.50 -8.70 1.83
C GLU A 81 7.80 -8.28 1.17
N ARG A 82 8.78 -9.20 1.07
CA ARG A 82 10.05 -8.95 0.36
C ARG A 82 9.82 -8.45 -1.07
N TYR A 83 8.95 -9.12 -1.82
CA TYR A 83 8.63 -8.70 -3.19
C TYR A 83 8.05 -7.29 -3.26
N ARG A 84 7.16 -6.93 -2.32
CA ARG A 84 6.60 -5.58 -2.24
C ARG A 84 7.65 -4.54 -1.89
N ASP A 85 8.53 -4.85 -0.94
CA ASP A 85 9.58 -3.94 -0.50
C ASP A 85 10.61 -3.71 -1.60
N ASP A 86 11.03 -4.78 -2.30
CA ASP A 86 11.91 -4.69 -3.48
C ASP A 86 11.28 -3.84 -4.59
N ALA A 87 9.98 -4.03 -4.84
CA ALA A 87 9.24 -3.24 -5.81
C ALA A 87 9.12 -1.76 -5.40
N ALA A 88 8.96 -1.48 -4.10
CA ALA A 88 8.91 -0.12 -3.57
C ALA A 88 10.27 0.58 -3.70
N GLN A 89 11.35 -0.10 -3.33
CA GLN A 89 12.73 0.42 -3.46
C GLN A 89 13.09 0.71 -4.92
N ARG A 90 12.73 -0.20 -5.84
CA ARG A 90 12.87 0.04 -7.28
C ARG A 90 12.11 1.29 -7.72
N GLY A 91 10.86 1.43 -7.28
CA GLY A 91 10.05 2.62 -7.55
C GLY A 91 10.74 3.90 -7.09
N THR A 92 11.28 3.90 -5.87
CA THR A 92 12.04 5.02 -5.30
C THR A 92 13.26 5.42 -6.14
N ARG A 93 14.03 4.44 -6.65
CA ARG A 93 15.18 4.69 -7.52
C ARG A 93 14.76 5.24 -8.89
N VAL A 94 13.74 4.64 -9.51
CA VAL A 94 13.23 5.07 -10.82
C VAL A 94 12.65 6.49 -10.75
N HIS A 95 11.87 6.83 -9.72
CA HIS A 95 11.39 8.21 -9.54
C HIS A 95 12.55 9.18 -9.28
N SER A 96 13.55 8.78 -8.48
CA SER A 96 14.76 9.58 -8.27
C SER A 96 15.41 9.95 -9.60
N TYR A 97 15.56 8.97 -10.49
CA TYR A 97 16.11 9.18 -11.82
C TYR A 97 15.27 10.17 -12.63
N CYS A 98 13.95 10.01 -12.66
CA CYS A 98 13.03 10.90 -13.37
C CYS A 98 13.12 12.36 -12.85
N GLU A 99 13.21 12.54 -11.54
CA GLU A 99 13.44 13.83 -10.89
C GLU A 99 14.76 14.46 -11.36
N GLN A 100 15.86 13.69 -11.37
CA GLN A 100 17.17 14.19 -11.80
C GLN A 100 17.19 14.61 -13.28
N VAL A 101 16.47 13.89 -14.15
CA VAL A 101 16.30 14.29 -15.57
C VAL A 101 15.61 15.66 -15.66
N ALA A 102 14.53 15.85 -14.90
CA ALA A 102 13.80 17.11 -14.87
C ALA A 102 14.63 18.27 -14.29
N LEU A 103 15.40 18.03 -13.23
CA LEU A 103 16.31 19.03 -12.63
C LEU A 103 17.40 19.46 -13.63
N ARG A 104 18.03 18.50 -14.32
CA ARG A 104 19.03 18.78 -15.35
C ARG A 104 18.45 19.64 -16.48
N ALA A 105 17.26 19.30 -16.97
CA ALA A 105 16.59 20.06 -18.02
C ALA A 105 16.19 21.48 -17.58
N LEU A 106 16.01 21.73 -16.28
CA LEU A 106 15.81 23.06 -15.70
C LEU A 106 17.12 23.82 -15.43
N GLY A 107 18.29 23.22 -15.67
CA GLY A 107 19.59 23.79 -15.30
C GLY A 107 19.79 23.92 -13.79
N ARG A 108 19.08 23.12 -12.99
CA ARG A 108 19.22 23.06 -11.52
C ARG A 108 20.27 22.02 -11.14
N PRO A 109 20.85 22.11 -9.92
CA PRO A 109 21.74 21.07 -9.43
C PRO A 109 21.08 19.69 -9.50
N ASP A 110 21.71 18.77 -10.22
CA ASP A 110 21.26 17.40 -10.40
C ASP A 110 22.37 16.41 -10.06
N ARG A 111 21.96 15.15 -9.90
CA ARG A 111 22.80 13.97 -9.67
C ARG A 111 22.43 12.87 -10.67
N LEU A 112 22.14 13.23 -11.93
CA LEU A 112 21.59 12.26 -12.88
C LEU A 112 22.56 11.11 -13.19
N GLU A 113 23.87 11.36 -13.21
CA GLU A 113 24.88 10.30 -13.41
C GLU A 113 24.90 9.31 -12.25
N ASP A 114 24.81 9.80 -11.00
CA ASP A 114 24.74 8.96 -9.80
C ASP A 114 23.45 8.13 -9.82
N ALA A 115 22.30 8.75 -10.14
CA ALA A 115 21.01 8.07 -10.23
C ALA A 115 21.00 6.98 -11.33
N ARG A 116 21.63 7.24 -12.49
CA ARG A 116 21.79 6.24 -13.55
C ARG A 116 22.68 5.08 -13.12
N THR A 117 23.77 5.39 -12.42
CA THR A 117 24.70 4.39 -11.88
C THR A 117 24.00 3.50 -10.86
N GLU A 118 23.21 4.09 -9.95
CA GLU A 118 22.42 3.36 -8.96
C GLU A 118 21.45 2.38 -9.63
N LEU A 119 20.66 2.85 -10.61
CA LEU A 119 19.77 1.96 -11.37
C LEU A 119 20.54 0.81 -12.05
N THR A 120 21.71 1.10 -12.64
CA THR A 120 22.52 0.07 -13.31
C THR A 120 23.03 -0.98 -12.32
N GLN A 121 23.52 -0.57 -11.16
CA GLN A 121 23.99 -1.47 -10.09
C GLN A 121 22.88 -2.40 -9.56
N HIS A 122 21.63 -1.95 -9.60
CA HIS A 122 20.46 -2.73 -9.22
C HIS A 122 19.83 -3.54 -10.38
N GLY A 123 20.42 -3.54 -11.58
CA GLY A 123 19.84 -4.22 -12.75
C GLY A 123 18.61 -3.52 -13.36
N GLU A 124 18.45 -2.24 -13.07
CA GLU A 124 17.29 -1.40 -13.41
C GLU A 124 17.61 -0.36 -14.50
N GLY A 125 18.80 -0.40 -15.12
CA GLY A 125 19.22 0.56 -16.13
C GLY A 125 18.30 0.66 -17.36
N ALA A 126 17.53 -0.40 -17.66
CA ALA A 126 16.54 -0.39 -18.73
C ALA A 126 15.40 0.63 -18.49
N PHE A 127 15.02 0.88 -17.23
CA PHE A 127 14.02 1.91 -16.91
C PHE A 127 14.52 3.30 -17.30
N ALA A 128 15.79 3.60 -17.03
CA ALA A 128 16.41 4.88 -17.43
C ALA A 128 16.40 5.03 -18.95
N ALA A 129 16.87 4.02 -19.68
CA ALA A 129 16.92 4.07 -21.15
C ALA A 129 15.54 4.30 -21.79
N ARG A 130 14.49 3.61 -21.30
CA ARG A 130 13.13 3.77 -21.80
C ARG A 130 12.52 5.11 -21.40
N PHE A 131 12.86 5.61 -20.20
CA PHE A 131 12.43 6.94 -19.76
C PHE A 131 13.05 8.05 -20.61
N ASP A 132 14.36 7.97 -20.91
CA ASP A 132 15.06 8.94 -21.76
C ASP A 132 14.42 9.02 -23.15
N GLU A 133 14.16 7.86 -23.76
CA GLU A 133 13.50 7.75 -25.06
C GLU A 133 12.11 8.41 -25.05
N TRP A 134 11.30 8.17 -24.01
CA TRP A 134 9.99 8.80 -23.86
C TRP A 134 10.11 10.31 -23.63
N TRP A 135 11.04 10.74 -22.78
CA TRP A 135 11.29 12.14 -22.47
C TRP A 135 11.61 12.95 -23.73
N ASP A 136 12.50 12.40 -24.56
CA ASP A 136 12.90 13.00 -25.83
C ASP A 136 11.76 12.94 -26.86
N LEU A 137 11.09 11.80 -27.02
CA LEU A 137 10.00 11.66 -27.99
C LEU A 137 8.84 12.62 -27.71
N TYR A 138 8.48 12.80 -26.43
CA TYR A 138 7.40 13.69 -26.02
C TYR A 138 7.85 15.15 -25.85
N GLN A 139 9.15 15.43 -25.99
CA GLN A 139 9.73 16.77 -25.85
C GLN A 139 9.29 17.42 -24.54
N VAL A 140 9.43 16.69 -23.43
CA VAL A 140 8.96 17.13 -22.12
C VAL A 140 9.72 18.37 -21.68
N LYS A 141 8.99 19.44 -21.36
CA LYS A 141 9.56 20.69 -20.83
C LYS A 141 9.16 20.84 -19.36
N PRO A 142 10.01 20.45 -18.40
CA PRO A 142 9.67 20.50 -16.99
C PRO A 142 9.43 21.93 -16.51
N ILE A 143 8.57 22.07 -15.52
CA ILE A 143 8.30 23.33 -14.80
C ILE A 143 8.69 23.15 -13.32
N ALA A 144 8.17 22.10 -12.69
CA ALA A 144 8.40 21.83 -11.28
C ALA A 144 8.39 20.31 -11.00
N PRO A 145 9.57 19.67 -10.87
CA PRO A 145 9.67 18.31 -10.34
C PRO A 145 9.49 18.30 -8.82
N GLU A 146 8.93 17.21 -8.29
CA GLU A 146 8.77 16.95 -6.84
C GLU A 146 8.19 18.13 -6.05
N ILE A 147 7.16 18.79 -6.60
CA ILE A 147 6.55 19.97 -5.97
C ILE A 147 5.57 19.55 -4.88
N THR A 148 5.82 20.01 -3.65
CA THR A 148 4.89 19.82 -2.54
C THR A 148 3.72 20.79 -2.66
N VAL A 149 2.50 20.26 -2.54
CA VAL A 149 1.24 20.98 -2.65
C VAL A 149 0.37 20.77 -1.42
N TRP A 150 -0.48 21.76 -1.12
CA TRP A 150 -1.35 21.78 0.05
C TRP A 150 -2.77 22.19 -0.31
N ASN A 151 -3.76 21.60 0.37
CA ASN A 151 -5.15 22.02 0.35
C ASN A 151 -5.64 22.17 1.80
N SER A 152 -5.90 23.42 2.18
CA SER A 152 -6.28 23.78 3.55
C SER A 152 -7.74 23.49 3.85
N GLU A 153 -8.62 23.63 2.86
CA GLU A 153 -10.07 23.42 3.03
C GLU A 153 -10.43 21.97 3.33
N LEU A 154 -9.86 21.02 2.58
CA LEU A 154 -10.09 19.59 2.77
C LEU A 154 -9.05 18.98 3.73
N GLY A 155 -7.95 19.69 3.98
CA GLY A 155 -6.91 19.30 4.94
C GLY A 155 -6.10 18.09 4.46
N TYR A 156 -5.37 18.24 3.35
CA TYR A 156 -4.39 17.26 2.87
C TYR A 156 -3.20 17.95 2.19
N ALA A 157 -2.12 17.20 2.02
CA ALA A 157 -0.97 17.63 1.23
C ALA A 157 -0.39 16.47 0.43
N GLY A 158 0.53 16.75 -0.48
CA GLY A 158 1.23 15.72 -1.23
C GLY A 158 2.38 16.29 -2.03
N THR A 159 3.21 15.41 -2.58
CA THR A 159 4.26 15.79 -3.52
C THR A 159 3.89 15.22 -4.87
N LEU A 160 3.90 16.08 -5.90
CA LEU A 160 3.59 15.71 -7.27
C LEU A 160 4.90 15.44 -8.01
N ASP A 161 4.98 14.34 -8.76
CA ASP A 161 6.22 13.92 -9.40
C ASP A 161 6.72 14.99 -10.39
N LEU A 162 5.84 15.50 -11.26
CA LEU A 162 6.23 16.52 -12.24
C LEU A 162 5.06 17.38 -12.74
N VAL A 163 5.27 18.70 -12.74
CA VAL A 163 4.54 19.64 -13.60
C VAL A 163 5.40 19.97 -14.81
N ALA A 164 4.85 19.85 -16.01
CA ALA A 164 5.58 20.09 -17.26
C ALA A 164 4.65 20.63 -18.36
N THR A 165 5.25 21.09 -19.47
CA THR A 165 4.51 21.27 -20.73
C THR A 165 4.92 20.18 -21.73
N ILE A 166 3.93 19.58 -22.38
CA ILE A 166 4.11 18.59 -23.45
C ILE A 166 3.24 19.04 -24.62
N GLY A 167 3.83 19.22 -25.81
CA GLY A 167 3.11 19.73 -26.98
C GLY A 167 2.42 21.09 -26.73
N GLY A 168 3.01 21.95 -25.89
CA GLY A 168 2.45 23.25 -25.51
C GLY A 168 1.27 23.21 -24.53
N ARG A 169 0.91 22.03 -24.00
CA ARG A 169 -0.14 21.86 -23.00
C ARG A 169 0.47 21.64 -21.62
N LEU A 170 -0.08 22.32 -20.61
CA LEU A 170 0.27 22.10 -19.21
C LEU A 170 -0.18 20.71 -18.78
N CYS A 171 0.73 19.96 -18.17
CA CYS A 171 0.50 18.61 -17.67
C CYS A 171 0.89 18.50 -16.19
N ILE A 172 0.05 17.81 -15.42
CA ILE A 172 0.45 17.24 -14.12
C ILE A 172 0.67 15.75 -14.35
N ILE A 173 1.86 15.28 -14.03
CA ILE A 173 2.35 13.96 -14.35
C ILE A 173 2.61 13.19 -13.06
N ASP A 174 2.15 11.95 -13.03
CA ASP A 174 2.45 10.98 -11.98
C ASP A 174 3.10 9.75 -12.63
N PHE A 175 4.36 9.50 -12.28
CA PHE A 175 5.10 8.35 -12.72
C PHE A 175 4.71 7.13 -11.87
N LYS A 176 4.66 5.98 -12.54
CA LYS A 176 4.36 4.71 -11.89
C LYS A 176 5.25 3.63 -12.49
N THR A 177 6.18 3.12 -11.70
CA THR A 177 6.97 1.96 -12.10
C THR A 177 6.07 0.75 -12.26
N ARG A 178 6.20 0.05 -13.39
CA ARG A 178 5.41 -1.14 -13.73
C ARG A 178 6.30 -2.24 -14.29
N ALA A 179 5.98 -3.46 -13.89
CA ALA A 179 6.60 -4.65 -14.49
C ALA A 179 6.06 -4.85 -15.91
N THR A 180 6.84 -5.53 -16.72
CA THR A 180 6.43 -6.01 -18.04
C THR A 180 5.61 -7.31 -17.90
N ASP A 181 4.64 -7.52 -18.77
CA ASP A 181 3.89 -8.77 -18.89
C ASP A 181 4.60 -9.80 -19.79
N ARG A 182 3.92 -10.91 -20.10
CA ARG A 182 4.50 -12.01 -20.90
C ARG A 182 4.64 -11.64 -22.37
N ASP A 183 3.89 -10.65 -22.84
CA ASP A 183 3.87 -10.20 -24.23
C ASP A 183 4.89 -9.08 -24.47
N GLY A 184 5.68 -8.74 -23.45
CA GLY A 184 6.69 -7.69 -23.52
C GLY A 184 6.12 -6.28 -23.30
N MET A 185 4.84 -6.15 -22.94
CA MET A 185 4.17 -4.87 -22.73
C MET A 185 4.18 -4.46 -21.26
N VAL A 186 4.14 -3.16 -20.99
CA VAL A 186 4.05 -2.67 -19.61
C VAL A 186 2.66 -2.92 -19.05
N LYS A 187 2.61 -3.52 -17.85
CA LYS A 187 1.35 -3.82 -17.17
C LYS A 187 0.51 -2.55 -16.96
N PRO A 188 -0.83 -2.67 -17.03
CA PRO A 188 -1.72 -1.52 -16.90
C PRO A 188 -1.54 -0.79 -15.56
N LEU A 189 -1.84 0.51 -15.59
CA LEU A 189 -1.90 1.33 -14.40
C LEU A 189 -3.15 1.02 -13.58
N ASP A 190 -3.05 1.31 -12.29
CA ASP A 190 -4.21 1.22 -11.39
C ASP A 190 -5.00 2.51 -11.52
N GLU A 191 -6.30 2.42 -11.78
CA GLU A 191 -7.18 3.57 -11.99
C GLU A 191 -7.18 4.56 -10.81
N LYS A 192 -6.80 4.13 -9.60
CA LYS A 192 -6.67 5.01 -8.44
C LYS A 192 -5.66 6.14 -8.65
N VAL A 193 -4.72 6.00 -9.61
CA VAL A 193 -3.77 7.07 -9.97
C VAL A 193 -4.49 8.34 -10.42
N VAL A 194 -5.66 8.22 -11.05
CA VAL A 194 -6.50 9.37 -11.43
C VAL A 194 -6.87 10.19 -10.20
N MET A 195 -7.15 9.54 -9.08
CA MET A 195 -7.50 10.21 -7.84
C MET A 195 -6.32 11.02 -7.27
N GLN A 196 -5.09 10.50 -7.40
CA GLN A 196 -3.89 11.19 -6.98
C GLN A 196 -3.65 12.44 -7.84
N LEU A 197 -3.78 12.32 -9.16
CA LEU A 197 -3.65 13.43 -10.10
C LEU A 197 -4.71 14.52 -9.88
N VAL A 198 -5.96 14.13 -9.66
CA VAL A 198 -7.06 15.06 -9.37
C VAL A 198 -6.85 15.78 -8.04
N ALA A 199 -6.36 15.09 -7.00
CA ALA A 199 -6.03 15.73 -5.73
C ALA A 199 -4.85 16.73 -5.88
N GLY A 200 -3.86 16.43 -6.72
CA GLY A 200 -2.81 17.39 -7.08
C GLY A 200 -3.36 18.61 -7.81
N MET A 201 -4.23 18.41 -8.80
CA MET A 201 -4.91 19.49 -9.52
C MET A 201 -5.74 20.39 -8.60
N LYS A 202 -6.39 19.82 -7.58
CA LYS A 202 -7.24 20.52 -6.62
C LYS A 202 -6.50 21.10 -5.41
N ALA A 203 -5.17 21.05 -5.39
CA ALA A 203 -4.40 21.79 -4.41
C ALA A 203 -4.66 23.31 -4.50
N GLN A 204 -4.41 24.00 -3.40
CA GLN A 204 -4.63 25.45 -3.26
C GLN A 204 -3.32 26.21 -3.18
N GLU A 205 -2.27 25.58 -2.67
CA GLU A 205 -0.96 26.17 -2.45
C GLU A 205 0.15 25.21 -2.90
N SER A 206 1.30 25.76 -3.27
CA SER A 206 2.56 25.03 -3.45
C SER A 206 3.65 25.60 -2.57
N LEU A 207 4.54 24.73 -2.12
CA LEU A 207 5.64 25.08 -1.25
C LEU A 207 6.67 25.94 -2.00
N VAL A 208 7.12 27.02 -1.35
CA VAL A 208 8.23 27.86 -1.82
C VAL A 208 9.49 27.58 -1.00
N ASP A 209 9.36 27.55 0.32
CA ASP A 209 10.47 27.27 1.24
C ASP A 209 9.99 26.52 2.49
N PRO A 210 10.45 25.27 2.71
CA PRO A 210 10.06 24.48 3.88
C PRO A 210 10.60 25.02 5.21
N HIS A 211 11.72 25.76 5.22
CA HIS A 211 12.33 26.25 6.45
C HIS A 211 11.58 27.42 7.04
N THR A 212 11.17 28.37 6.19
CA THR A 212 10.34 29.51 6.59
C THR A 212 8.85 29.18 6.63
N GLY A 213 8.43 28.02 6.10
CA GLY A 213 7.02 27.68 5.96
C GLY A 213 6.31 28.57 4.94
N SER A 214 7.03 28.98 3.88
CA SER A 214 6.50 29.87 2.84
C SER A 214 5.79 29.07 1.75
N TRP A 215 4.58 29.50 1.44
CA TRP A 215 3.70 28.89 0.44
C TRP A 215 3.19 29.97 -0.52
N GLU A 216 2.92 29.59 -1.76
CA GLU A 216 2.29 30.46 -2.76
C GLU A 216 1.03 29.82 -3.33
N PRO A 217 0.07 30.60 -3.87
CA PRO A 217 -1.11 30.05 -4.53
C PRO A 217 -0.73 29.06 -5.64
N TRP A 218 -1.45 27.93 -5.70
CA TRP A 218 -1.20 26.88 -6.68
C TRP A 218 -1.56 27.35 -8.09
N LYS A 219 -0.54 27.52 -8.94
CA LYS A 219 -0.68 28.11 -10.29
C LYS A 219 -1.17 27.12 -11.36
N TYR A 220 -1.06 25.81 -11.10
CA TYR A 220 -1.21 24.77 -12.13
C TYR A 220 -2.49 23.94 -12.00
N GLY A 221 -3.43 24.36 -11.15
CA GLY A 221 -4.71 23.68 -10.95
C GLY A 221 -5.77 23.96 -12.01
N SER A 222 -5.57 24.97 -12.86
CA SER A 222 -6.55 25.40 -13.87
C SER A 222 -6.33 24.67 -15.20
N ASP A 223 -7.24 23.74 -15.53
CA ASP A 223 -7.30 22.97 -16.79
C ASP A 223 -5.99 22.27 -17.25
N PRO A 224 -5.25 21.58 -16.35
CA PRO A 224 -4.11 20.77 -16.79
C PRO A 224 -4.56 19.46 -17.46
N ILE A 225 -3.72 18.93 -18.34
CA ILE A 225 -3.82 17.52 -18.75
C ILE A 225 -3.22 16.66 -17.62
N LEU A 226 -4.02 15.75 -17.08
CA LEU A 226 -3.58 14.82 -16.06
C LEU A 226 -3.04 13.55 -16.73
N LEU A 227 -1.75 13.26 -16.54
CA LEU A 227 -1.06 12.13 -17.15
C LEU A 227 -0.54 11.17 -16.09
N ALA A 228 -0.95 9.91 -16.18
CA ALA A 228 -0.31 8.82 -15.46
C ALA A 228 0.65 8.11 -16.42
N VAL A 229 1.92 7.98 -16.05
CA VAL A 229 2.98 7.48 -16.94
C VAL A 229 3.56 6.20 -16.36
N ALA A 230 3.28 5.08 -17.03
CA ALA A 230 3.80 3.77 -16.67
C ALA A 230 5.24 3.64 -17.17
N VAL A 231 6.21 3.61 -16.25
CA VAL A 231 7.63 3.47 -16.56
C VAL A 231 8.03 2.00 -16.40
N GLY A 232 8.38 1.34 -17.51
CA GLY A 232 8.77 -0.06 -17.56
C GLY A 232 10.17 -0.28 -18.15
N GLN A 233 10.61 -1.54 -18.14
CA GLN A 233 11.91 -1.92 -18.72
C GLN A 233 11.86 -2.06 -20.25
N THR A 234 10.68 -2.29 -20.82
CA THR A 234 10.48 -2.50 -22.26
C THR A 234 9.91 -1.29 -22.99
N GLU A 235 9.12 -0.47 -22.30
CA GLU A 235 8.52 0.75 -22.84
C GLU A 235 8.15 1.72 -21.71
N VAL A 236 7.78 2.95 -22.08
CA VAL A 236 7.08 3.89 -21.21
C VAL A 236 5.75 4.24 -21.87
N ARG A 237 4.66 4.11 -21.12
CA ARG A 237 3.30 4.33 -21.64
C ARG A 237 2.60 5.43 -20.87
N ALA A 238 2.25 6.51 -21.56
CA ALA A 238 1.50 7.62 -21.00
C ALA A 238 -0.02 7.41 -21.18
N HIS A 239 -0.77 7.61 -20.10
CA HIS A 239 -2.22 7.54 -20.07
C HIS A 239 -2.79 8.87 -19.59
N ARG A 240 -3.67 9.47 -20.40
CA ARG A 240 -4.43 10.64 -19.99
C ARG A 240 -5.63 10.23 -19.14
N ALA A 241 -5.85 10.91 -18.02
CA ALA A 241 -7.07 10.74 -17.25
C ALA A 241 -8.30 11.23 -18.04
N ASN A 242 -9.39 10.47 -18.05
CA ASN A 242 -10.62 10.86 -18.73
C ASN A 242 -11.24 12.09 -18.03
N PRO A 243 -11.38 13.25 -18.72
CA PRO A 243 -11.98 14.46 -18.15
C PRO A 243 -13.39 14.26 -17.58
N GLU A 244 -14.18 13.37 -18.20
CA GLU A 244 -15.58 13.15 -17.87
C GLU A 244 -15.78 12.57 -16.47
N VAL A 245 -14.76 11.88 -15.93
CA VAL A 245 -14.85 11.20 -14.63
C VAL A 245 -14.08 11.91 -13.51
N LEU A 246 -13.32 12.98 -13.82
CA LEU A 246 -12.46 13.65 -12.82
C LEU A 246 -13.27 14.17 -11.63
N ARG A 247 -14.49 14.65 -11.86
CA ARG A 247 -15.40 15.12 -10.81
C ARG A 247 -15.72 14.00 -9.82
N GLU A 248 -16.02 12.81 -10.31
CA GLU A 248 -16.40 11.68 -9.44
C GLU A 248 -15.19 11.13 -8.69
N HIS A 249 -14.01 11.12 -9.31
CA HIS A 249 -12.76 10.79 -8.61
C HIS A 249 -12.41 11.83 -7.52
N TRP A 250 -12.70 13.12 -7.75
CA TRP A 250 -12.55 14.14 -6.71
C TRP A 250 -13.50 13.90 -5.53
N PHE A 251 -14.79 13.65 -5.80
CA PHE A 251 -15.75 13.37 -4.74
C PHE A 251 -15.41 12.10 -3.95
N LYS A 252 -14.93 11.06 -4.63
CA LYS A 252 -14.42 9.86 -3.98
C LYS A 252 -13.23 10.20 -3.08
N PHE A 253 -12.27 11.01 -3.53
CA PHE A 253 -11.15 11.46 -2.70
C PHE A 253 -11.63 12.20 -1.44
N CYS A 254 -12.57 13.14 -1.57
CA CYS A 254 -13.16 13.85 -0.45
C CYS A 254 -13.83 12.90 0.57
N ALA A 255 -14.56 11.90 0.09
CA ALA A 255 -15.19 10.89 0.95
C ALA A 255 -14.15 10.06 1.71
N LEU A 256 -13.07 9.63 1.04
CA LEU A 256 -11.97 8.90 1.67
C LEU A 256 -11.23 9.76 2.70
N ARG A 257 -11.07 11.06 2.46
CA ARG A 257 -10.46 11.97 3.43
C ARG A 257 -11.30 12.10 4.70
N ARG A 258 -12.62 12.14 4.57
CA ARG A 258 -13.55 12.12 5.71
C ARG A 258 -13.51 10.78 6.44
N ALA A 259 -13.42 9.68 5.71
CA ALA A 259 -13.28 8.34 6.31
C ALA A 259 -11.98 8.20 7.12
N TRP A 260 -10.85 8.69 6.59
CA TRP A 260 -9.57 8.71 7.31
C TRP A 260 -9.66 9.49 8.63
N GLU A 261 -10.36 10.63 8.62
CA GLU A 261 -10.56 11.47 9.81
C GLU A 261 -11.43 10.79 10.85
N ALA A 262 -12.58 10.26 10.42
CA ALA A 262 -13.48 9.53 11.29
C ALA A 262 -12.78 8.33 11.93
N GLY A 263 -11.99 7.58 11.15
CA GLY A 263 -11.18 6.47 11.64
C GLY A 263 -10.13 6.92 12.66
N SER A 264 -9.45 8.04 12.40
CA SER A 264 -8.49 8.62 13.34
C SER A 264 -9.14 9.06 14.65
N ASN A 265 -10.30 9.72 14.57
CA ASN A 265 -11.04 10.19 15.74
C ASN A 265 -11.57 9.01 16.56
N ALA A 266 -12.06 7.96 15.90
CA ALA A 266 -12.51 6.74 16.57
C ALA A 266 -11.37 6.02 17.31
N ALA A 267 -10.16 5.99 16.74
CA ALA A 267 -9.01 5.34 17.36
C ALA A 267 -8.59 6.01 18.68
N VAL A 268 -8.79 7.33 18.82
CA VAL A 268 -8.46 8.09 20.04
C VAL A 268 -9.64 8.25 21.01
N ALA A 269 -10.87 7.91 20.58
CA ALA A 269 -12.09 8.08 21.39
C ALA A 269 -12.22 7.11 22.58
N GLY A 270 -11.30 6.15 22.71
CA GLY A 270 -11.28 5.16 23.79
C GLY A 270 -11.83 3.79 23.37
N ARG A 271 -12.13 2.94 24.36
CA ARG A 271 -12.50 1.55 24.12
C ARG A 271 -13.95 1.44 23.58
N PRO A 272 -14.18 0.91 22.36
CA PRO A 272 -15.51 0.87 21.76
C PRO A 272 -16.42 -0.22 22.35
N LEU A 273 -15.83 -1.28 22.92
CA LEU A 273 -16.57 -2.42 23.45
C LEU A 273 -16.26 -2.61 24.94
N LEU A 274 -17.28 -2.47 25.78
CA LEU A 274 -17.19 -2.76 27.21
C LEU A 274 -17.64 -4.20 27.49
N PRO A 275 -16.95 -4.92 28.39
CA PRO A 275 -17.40 -6.25 28.80
C PRO A 275 -18.71 -6.15 29.57
N VAL A 276 -19.68 -7.01 29.25
CA VAL A 276 -20.93 -7.14 29.99
C VAL A 276 -20.87 -8.45 30.78
N PRO A 277 -21.01 -8.42 32.13
CA PRO A 277 -21.06 -9.65 32.91
C PRO A 277 -22.35 -10.42 32.62
N PRO A 278 -22.36 -11.76 32.81
CA PRO A 278 -23.59 -12.53 32.70
C PRO A 278 -24.63 -12.04 33.72
N PRO A 279 -25.95 -12.09 33.40
CA PRO A 279 -26.98 -11.70 34.33
C PRO A 279 -26.92 -12.56 35.61
N PRO A 280 -27.25 -11.99 36.79
CA PRO A 280 -27.27 -12.76 38.03
C PRO A 280 -28.24 -13.93 37.88
N ARG A 281 -27.79 -15.14 38.26
CA ARG A 281 -28.68 -16.30 38.34
C ARG A 281 -29.74 -15.98 39.39
N THR A 282 -31.01 -15.92 39.01
CA THR A 282 -32.10 -15.99 39.98
C THR A 282 -31.86 -17.23 40.83
N ALA A 283 -31.54 -17.05 42.11
CA ALA A 283 -31.58 -18.13 43.06
C ALA A 283 -32.98 -18.74 42.95
N ALA A 284 -33.05 -20.01 42.52
CA ALA A 284 -34.28 -20.76 42.65
C ALA A 284 -34.72 -20.61 44.11
N VAL A 285 -35.91 -20.05 44.31
CA VAL A 285 -36.56 -19.99 45.62
C VAL A 285 -36.43 -21.37 46.23
N GLY A 286 -35.70 -21.45 47.33
CA GLY A 286 -35.36 -22.71 47.96
C GLY A 286 -36.62 -23.52 48.19
N VAL A 287 -36.71 -24.67 47.53
CA VAL A 287 -37.50 -25.78 48.04
C VAL A 287 -36.98 -26.06 49.46
N PRO A 288 -37.83 -26.06 50.50
CA PRO A 288 -37.37 -26.30 51.85
C PRO A 288 -36.73 -27.70 51.93
N ALA A 289 -35.49 -27.73 52.41
CA ALA A 289 -34.76 -28.96 52.65
C ALA A 289 -35.53 -29.80 53.69
N ALA A 290 -35.81 -31.05 53.34
CA ALA A 290 -36.30 -32.06 54.28
C ALA A 290 -35.23 -32.29 55.38
N PRO A 291 -35.64 -32.55 56.63
CA PRO A 291 -34.73 -32.57 57.76
C PRO A 291 -33.71 -33.73 57.67
N ALA A 292 -32.48 -33.38 58.03
CA ALA A 292 -31.31 -34.24 58.04
C ALA A 292 -31.45 -35.42 59.02
N GLY A 293 -31.30 -36.64 58.51
CA GLY A 293 -30.95 -37.82 59.30
C GLY A 293 -29.45 -37.88 59.54
N SER A 294 -29.06 -38.09 60.80
CA SER A 294 -27.69 -38.15 61.34
C SER A 294 -26.83 -39.31 60.78
N PRO A 295 -25.49 -39.27 60.99
CA PRO A 295 -24.51 -39.80 60.06
C PRO A 295 -24.08 -41.25 60.36
N GLY A 296 -23.90 -42.03 59.30
CA GLY A 296 -23.19 -43.30 59.31
C GLY A 296 -21.85 -43.15 58.57
N SER A 297 -20.76 -43.29 59.32
CA SER A 297 -19.38 -43.45 58.85
C SER A 297 -19.22 -44.60 57.85
N VAL A 298 -18.30 -44.48 56.89
CA VAL A 298 -17.21 -45.46 56.59
C VAL A 298 -16.53 -45.14 55.23
N THR A 299 -15.24 -44.78 55.36
CA THR A 299 -14.04 -45.04 54.53
C THR A 299 -14.02 -44.80 53.01
N SER A 300 -13.04 -44.00 52.59
CA SER A 300 -12.40 -43.99 51.26
C SER A 300 -11.68 -45.31 50.96
N PRO A 301 -11.48 -45.65 49.66
CA PRO A 301 -10.10 -45.58 49.15
C PRO A 301 -9.94 -45.10 47.69
N SER A 302 -8.74 -44.55 47.47
CA SER A 302 -7.85 -44.54 46.29
C SER A 302 -8.39 -44.57 44.84
N SER A 303 -7.96 -43.54 44.09
CA SER A 303 -7.39 -43.54 42.73
C SER A 303 -7.61 -44.74 41.81
N ASP A 304 -8.17 -44.49 40.63
CA ASP A 304 -7.53 -44.93 39.38
C ASP A 304 -7.99 -44.14 38.15
N GLN A 305 -7.08 -44.11 37.17
CA GLN A 305 -7.14 -43.45 35.87
C GLN A 305 -8.25 -44.01 34.97
N ALA A 306 -8.81 -43.17 34.08
CA ALA A 306 -9.13 -43.58 32.71
C ALA A 306 -9.41 -42.35 31.82
N SER A 307 -8.54 -42.17 30.83
CA SER A 307 -8.79 -41.47 29.58
C SER A 307 -9.94 -42.13 28.81
N ALA A 308 -10.86 -41.35 28.27
CA ALA A 308 -11.73 -41.78 27.18
C ALA A 308 -12.07 -40.61 26.25
N SER A 309 -11.72 -40.86 24.99
CA SER A 309 -11.91 -40.12 23.76
C SER A 309 -13.36 -40.11 23.24
N GLY A 310 -13.63 -39.18 22.32
CA GLY A 310 -14.77 -39.18 21.38
C GLY A 310 -15.69 -37.99 21.64
N SER A 311 -16.18 -37.20 20.69
CA SER A 311 -16.27 -37.21 19.21
C SER A 311 -16.56 -35.73 18.86
N GLY A 312 -16.31 -35.14 17.69
CA GLY A 312 -16.54 -35.58 16.32
C GLY A 312 -17.22 -34.40 15.61
N ALA A 313 -16.66 -33.94 14.50
CA ALA A 313 -17.37 -33.20 13.44
C ALA A 313 -16.39 -32.97 12.28
N ALA A 314 -16.47 -33.84 11.28
CA ALA A 314 -15.88 -33.64 9.97
C ALA A 314 -16.87 -32.84 9.13
N ASP A 315 -16.40 -31.74 8.52
CA ASP A 315 -17.12 -31.07 7.42
C ASP A 315 -16.35 -31.30 6.12
N GLN A 316 -17.08 -31.86 5.15
CA GLN A 316 -16.64 -32.19 3.81
C GLN A 316 -16.41 -30.91 2.99
N VAL A 317 -15.26 -30.81 2.33
CA VAL A 317 -15.01 -29.83 1.26
C VAL A 317 -14.97 -30.59 -0.05
N GLY A 318 -15.83 -30.18 -0.98
CA GLY A 318 -16.03 -30.78 -2.30
C GLY A 318 -14.82 -30.66 -3.22
N GLU A 319 -14.64 -31.70 -4.02
CA GLU A 319 -13.65 -31.82 -5.09
C GLU A 319 -13.83 -30.75 -6.17
N ILE A 320 -12.71 -30.16 -6.60
CA ILE A 320 -12.62 -29.36 -7.83
C ILE A 320 -11.73 -30.15 -8.80
N GLY A 321 -12.35 -30.68 -9.85
CA GLY A 321 -11.68 -31.47 -10.89
C GLY A 321 -10.74 -30.65 -11.77
N LEU A 322 -9.58 -31.23 -12.06
CA LEU A 322 -8.61 -30.74 -13.06
C LEU A 322 -8.91 -31.34 -14.44
N PRO A 323 -8.73 -30.60 -15.55
CA PRO A 323 -8.91 -31.15 -16.88
C PRO A 323 -7.68 -31.96 -17.33
N VAL A 324 -7.96 -33.13 -17.90
CA VAL A 324 -7.00 -34.05 -18.51
C VAL A 324 -6.80 -33.64 -19.98
N SER A 325 -5.56 -33.37 -20.38
CA SER A 325 -5.18 -33.15 -21.78
C SER A 325 -5.05 -34.50 -22.50
N SER A 326 -5.88 -34.74 -23.51
CA SER A 326 -5.75 -35.87 -24.43
C SER A 326 -4.82 -35.52 -25.58
N THR A 327 -3.78 -36.31 -25.75
CA THR A 327 -2.98 -36.43 -26.98
C THR A 327 -3.79 -37.07 -28.08
N GLY A 328 -3.80 -36.47 -29.28
CA GLY A 328 -4.32 -37.05 -30.51
C GLY A 328 -3.37 -36.74 -31.66
N SER A 329 -3.00 -37.80 -32.39
CA SER A 329 -2.14 -37.82 -33.58
C SER A 329 -2.68 -37.03 -34.76
#